data_AF-A0A6N6WR43-F1
#
_entry.id   AF-A0A6N6WR43-F1
#
_cell.length_a   1.000
_cell.length_b   1.000
_cell.length_c   1.000
_cell.angle_alpha   90.00
_cell.angle_beta   90.00
_cell.angle_gamma   90.00
#
_symmetry.space_group_name_H-M   'P 1'
#
loop_
_entity.id
_entity.type
_entity.pdbx_description
1 polymer ?
#
loop_
_entity_poly.entity_id
_entity_poly.type
_entity_poly.pdbx_seq_one_letter_code
_entity_poly.pdbx_strand_id
1 'polypeptide(L)'
;VQAIVAKGDPAYGINTGFGLLAKTQIPTHELERLQRNLILSHAVGTGEDLSDNVARLVLLMKAASLARGYSGVRRVVIDTLLALLNAGIVPCIPSKGSVGASGDLAPLAHMTLALLGEGDVRVNGVRTPAR
;
A
#
# COMPACT_ATOMS: atom_id res chain seq x y z
N VAL A 1 1.34 13.12 12.46
CA VAL A 1 0.02 12.69 11.93
C VAL A 1 -1.07 12.77 12.99
N GLN A 2 -0.96 12.08 14.14
CA GLN A 2 -2.02 12.09 15.18
C GLN A 2 -2.42 13.50 15.63
N ALA A 3 -1.44 14.39 15.87
CA ALA A 3 -1.72 15.79 16.21
C ALA A 3 -2.48 16.56 15.11
N ILE A 4 -2.25 16.25 13.83
CA ILE A 4 -2.97 16.87 12.69
C ILE A 4 -4.43 16.41 12.68
N VAL A 5 -4.64 15.09 12.84
CA VAL A 5 -6.00 14.52 12.93
C VAL A 5 -6.75 15.08 14.14
N ALA A 6 -6.09 15.21 15.29
CA ALA A 6 -6.69 15.76 16.51
C ALA A 6 -7.01 17.26 16.38
N LYS A 7 -6.18 18.03 15.66
CA LYS A 7 -6.43 19.45 15.39
C LYS A 7 -7.63 19.66 14.47
N GLY A 8 -7.91 18.71 13.58
CA GLY A 8 -9.05 18.76 12.68
C GLY A 8 -8.88 19.70 11.50
N ASP A 9 -7.68 20.23 11.23
CA ASP A 9 -7.41 21.00 10.01
C ASP A 9 -7.37 20.05 8.79
N PRO A 10 -7.82 20.47 7.59
CA PRO A 10 -7.68 19.67 6.38
C PRO A 10 -6.22 19.40 6.04
N ALA A 11 -5.86 18.12 5.94
CA ALA A 11 -4.55 17.65 5.54
C ALA A 11 -4.69 16.55 4.48
N TYR A 12 -4.17 16.84 3.29
CA TYR A 12 -4.33 15.99 2.11
C TYR A 12 -3.92 14.53 2.36
N GLY A 13 -4.82 13.59 2.07
CA GLY A 13 -4.59 12.16 2.23
C GLY A 13 -4.50 11.67 3.68
N ILE A 14 -4.68 12.56 4.67
CA ILE A 14 -4.76 12.23 6.09
C ILE A 14 -6.21 12.24 6.56
N ASN A 15 -6.91 13.36 6.37
CA ASN A 15 -8.33 13.52 6.74
C ASN A 15 -9.18 14.18 5.63
N THR A 16 -8.67 14.18 4.39
CA THR A 16 -9.41 14.62 3.21
C THR A 16 -9.59 13.48 2.21
N GLY A 17 -10.45 13.68 1.21
CA GLY A 17 -10.48 12.83 0.03
C GLY A 17 -9.26 13.02 -0.89
N PHE A 18 -9.30 12.37 -2.05
CA PHE A 18 -8.26 12.42 -3.09
C PHE A 18 -8.80 13.07 -4.37
N GLY A 19 -7.89 13.58 -5.22
CA GLY A 19 -8.25 14.20 -6.51
C GLY A 19 -9.22 15.37 -6.32
N LEU A 20 -10.41 15.26 -6.93
CA LEU A 20 -11.48 16.26 -6.82
C LEU A 20 -11.87 16.56 -5.36
N LEU A 21 -11.77 15.57 -4.47
CA LEU A 21 -12.15 15.68 -3.06
C LEU A 21 -10.99 16.08 -2.14
N ALA A 22 -9.86 16.54 -2.70
CA ALA A 22 -8.67 16.93 -1.95
C ALA A 22 -8.92 18.01 -0.88
N LYS A 23 -9.98 18.81 -1.03
CA LYS A 23 -10.38 19.88 -0.09
C LYS A 23 -11.57 19.48 0.80
N THR A 24 -12.14 18.30 0.61
CA THR A 24 -13.30 17.82 1.35
C THR A 24 -12.82 17.01 2.55
N GLN A 25 -13.18 17.45 3.75
CA GLN A 25 -12.89 16.69 4.96
C GLN A 25 -13.72 15.42 5.04
N ILE A 26 -13.08 14.35 5.47
CA ILE A 26 -13.70 13.05 5.69
C ILE A 26 -13.79 12.83 7.20
N PRO A 27 -14.97 12.44 7.72
CA PRO A 27 -15.13 12.15 9.14
C PRO A 27 -14.14 11.07 9.62
N THR A 28 -13.60 11.23 10.83
CA THR A 28 -12.60 10.30 11.39
C THR A 28 -13.03 8.84 11.37
N HIS A 29 -14.32 8.56 11.62
CA HIS A 29 -14.88 7.21 11.62
C HIS A 29 -14.94 6.57 10.22
N GLU A 30 -14.81 7.35 9.15
CA GLU A 30 -14.76 6.84 7.77
C GLU A 30 -13.32 6.65 7.25
N LEU A 31 -12.31 7.18 7.94
CA LEU A 31 -10.93 7.19 7.44
C LEU A 31 -10.39 5.77 7.22
N GLU A 32 -10.69 4.82 8.11
CA GLU A 32 -10.28 3.42 7.93
C GLU A 32 -10.85 2.81 6.63
N ARG A 33 -12.16 3.01 6.42
CA ARG A 33 -12.84 2.55 5.20
C ARG A 33 -12.26 3.22 3.96
N LEU A 34 -11.97 4.52 4.03
CA LEU A 34 -11.32 5.27 2.95
C LEU A 34 -9.96 4.66 2.60
N GLN A 35 -9.10 4.38 3.58
CA GLN A 35 -7.79 3.78 3.33
C GLN A 35 -7.90 2.40 2.69
N ARG A 36 -8.82 1.53 3.18
CA ARG A 36 -9.04 0.21 2.57
C ARG A 36 -9.52 0.32 1.12
N ASN A 37 -10.51 1.19 0.87
CA ASN A 37 -11.06 1.39 -0.47
C ASN A 37 -10.03 2.00 -1.44
N LEU A 38 -9.13 2.85 -0.94
CA LEU A 38 -8.05 3.40 -1.75
C LEU A 38 -7.16 2.29 -2.29
N ILE A 39 -6.71 1.37 -1.44
CA ILE A 39 -5.88 0.24 -1.87
C ILE A 39 -6.63 -0.63 -2.89
N LEU A 40 -7.87 -1.01 -2.59
CA LEU A 40 -8.67 -1.86 -3.48
C LEU A 40 -8.94 -1.21 -4.85
N SER A 41 -9.32 0.06 -4.87
CA SER A 41 -9.61 0.78 -6.11
C SER A 41 -8.38 1.04 -6.98
N HIS A 42 -7.17 1.01 -6.40
CA HIS A 42 -5.93 1.25 -7.11
C HIS A 42 -5.22 -0.05 -7.52
N ALA A 43 -5.63 -1.21 -7.03
CA ALA A 43 -5.10 -2.52 -7.42
C ALA A 43 -5.59 -2.97 -8.80
N VAL A 44 -5.35 -2.13 -9.82
CA VAL A 44 -5.83 -2.29 -11.20
C VAL A 44 -4.70 -2.65 -12.19
N GLY A 45 -3.55 -3.08 -11.67
CA GLY A 45 -2.46 -3.60 -12.49
C GLY A 45 -2.88 -4.82 -13.31
N THR A 46 -2.25 -5.01 -14.47
CA THR A 46 -2.52 -6.10 -15.42
C THR A 46 -1.23 -6.69 -15.99
N GLY A 47 -1.35 -7.75 -16.79
CA GLY A 47 -0.23 -8.46 -17.40
C GLY A 47 0.36 -9.53 -16.46
N GLU A 48 1.48 -10.11 -16.89
CA GLU A 48 2.21 -11.08 -16.09
C GLU A 48 2.74 -10.43 -14.82
N ASP A 49 2.81 -11.20 -13.73
CA ASP A 49 3.39 -10.70 -12.49
C ASP A 49 4.88 -10.41 -12.65
N LEU A 50 5.35 -9.44 -11.87
CA LEU A 50 6.77 -9.27 -11.59
C LEU A 50 7.37 -10.56 -11.04
N SER A 51 8.63 -10.82 -11.38
CA SER A 51 9.38 -11.93 -10.82
C SER A 51 9.57 -11.76 -9.31
N ASP A 52 9.78 -12.87 -8.60
CA ASP A 52 9.88 -12.86 -7.14
C ASP A 52 10.98 -11.94 -6.62
N ASN A 53 12.12 -11.90 -7.32
CA ASN A 53 13.23 -11.03 -6.97
C ASN A 53 12.84 -9.54 -7.05
N VAL A 54 12.07 -9.16 -8.08
CA VAL A 54 11.61 -7.77 -8.24
C VAL A 54 10.54 -7.43 -7.21
N ALA A 55 9.56 -8.32 -6.98
CA ALA A 55 8.52 -8.08 -5.97
C ALA A 55 9.09 -7.99 -4.55
N ARG A 56 10.10 -8.81 -4.20
CA ARG A 56 10.85 -8.70 -2.95
C ARG A 56 11.61 -7.39 -2.83
N LEU A 57 12.22 -6.91 -3.92
CA LEU A 57 12.86 -5.61 -3.95
C LEU A 57 11.86 -4.47 -3.73
N VAL A 58 10.66 -4.55 -4.31
CA VAL A 58 9.57 -3.57 -4.08
C VAL A 58 9.20 -3.49 -2.60
N LEU A 59 9.01 -4.64 -1.93
CA LEU A 59 8.76 -4.69 -0.48
C LEU A 59 9.87 -4.00 0.33
N LEU A 60 11.13 -4.38 0.06
CA LEU A 60 12.29 -3.84 0.77
C LEU A 60 12.43 -2.33 0.56
N MET A 61 12.34 -1.87 -0.69
CA MET A 61 12.43 -0.44 -1.04
C MET A 61 11.30 0.36 -0.39
N LYS A 62 10.09 -0.20 -0.32
CA LYS A 62 8.98 0.44 0.36
C LYS A 62 9.23 0.57 1.86
N ALA A 63 9.67 -0.51 2.52
CA ALA A 63 10.00 -0.49 3.94
C ALA A 63 11.10 0.53 4.23
N ALA A 64 12.19 0.53 3.45
CA ALA A 64 13.30 1.46 3.59
C ALA A 64 12.86 2.92 3.40
N SER A 65 12.03 3.20 2.40
CA SER A 65 11.50 4.55 2.14
C SER A 65 10.64 5.05 3.30
N LEU A 66 9.73 4.21 3.81
CA LEU A 66 8.88 4.54 4.95
C LEU A 66 9.68 4.75 6.25
N ALA A 67 10.74 3.98 6.45
CA ALA A 67 11.59 4.06 7.64
C ALA A 67 12.37 5.38 7.77
N ARG A 68 12.45 6.19 6.71
CA ARG A 68 13.07 7.52 6.75
C ARG A 68 12.32 8.54 7.62
N GLY A 69 11.07 8.24 8.02
CA GLY A 69 10.32 9.06 8.98
C GLY A 69 9.49 10.20 8.39
N TYR A 70 9.46 10.36 7.06
CA TYR A 70 8.73 11.45 6.39
C TYR A 70 7.31 11.08 5.92
N SER A 71 6.91 9.81 6.04
CA SER A 71 5.65 9.31 5.46
C SER A 71 4.49 9.19 6.46
N GLY A 72 4.75 9.37 7.76
CA GLY A 72 3.69 9.37 8.78
C GLY A 72 2.98 8.03 9.02
N VAL A 73 3.52 6.92 8.52
CA VAL A 73 2.97 5.57 8.75
C VAL A 73 3.27 5.07 10.17
N ARG A 74 2.44 4.15 10.67
CA ARG A 74 2.71 3.45 11.93
C ARG A 74 3.90 2.49 11.76
N ARG A 75 4.76 2.38 12.78
CA ARG A 75 5.90 1.45 12.79
C ARG A 75 5.50 0.01 12.45
N VAL A 76 4.36 -0.46 12.98
CA VAL A 76 3.84 -1.80 12.71
C VAL A 76 3.71 -2.11 11.21
N VAL A 77 3.42 -1.11 10.36
CA VAL A 77 3.33 -1.32 8.90
C VAL A 77 4.70 -1.64 8.30
N ILE A 78 5.75 -0.96 8.76
CA ILE A 78 7.12 -1.22 8.33
C ILE A 78 7.55 -2.61 8.81
N ASP A 79 7.26 -2.94 10.07
CA ASP A 79 7.58 -4.25 10.65
C ASP A 79 6.86 -5.38 9.89
N THR A 80 5.59 -5.18 9.47
CA THR A 80 4.85 -6.16 8.65
C THR A 80 5.46 -6.35 7.27
N LEU A 81 5.89 -5.27 6.59
CA LEU A 81 6.58 -5.39 5.30
C LEU A 81 7.86 -6.24 5.42
N LEU A 82 8.65 -6.00 6.48
CA LEU A 82 9.85 -6.77 6.75
C LEU A 82 9.54 -8.22 7.14
N ALA A 83 8.46 -8.46 7.88
CA ALA A 83 8.02 -9.80 8.25
C ALA A 83 7.65 -10.64 7.02
N LEU A 84 6.90 -10.09 6.06
CA LEU A 84 6.59 -10.76 4.79
C LEU A 84 7.87 -11.11 4.00
N LEU A 85 8.78 -10.13 3.88
CA LEU A 85 10.05 -10.31 3.19
C LEU A 85 10.89 -11.44 3.82
N ASN A 86 11.00 -11.46 5.15
CA ASN A 86 11.76 -12.45 5.91
C ASN A 86 11.11 -13.84 5.88
N ALA A 87 9.77 -13.91 5.83
CA ALA A 87 9.02 -15.15 5.72
C ALA A 87 9.03 -15.74 4.30
N GLY A 88 9.61 -15.04 3.32
CA GLY A 88 9.60 -15.51 1.93
C GLY A 88 8.24 -15.38 1.23
N ILE A 89 7.32 -14.57 1.79
CA ILE A 89 6.00 -14.31 1.22
C ILE A 89 6.12 -13.18 0.21
N VAL A 90 5.76 -13.46 -1.05
CA VAL A 90 5.96 -12.54 -2.17
C VAL A 90 4.61 -12.12 -2.76
N PRO A 91 4.20 -10.84 -2.68
CA PRO A 91 2.96 -10.37 -3.30
C PRO A 91 2.97 -10.62 -4.82
N CYS A 92 1.84 -11.10 -5.36
CA CYS A 92 1.64 -11.17 -6.80
C CYS A 92 1.35 -9.75 -7.32
N ILE A 93 2.31 -9.15 -8.02
CA ILE A 93 2.22 -7.77 -8.51
C ILE A 93 2.23 -7.79 -10.04
N PRO A 94 1.13 -7.43 -10.72
CA PRO A 94 1.10 -7.33 -12.17
C PRO A 94 2.08 -6.27 -12.70
N SER A 95 2.75 -6.56 -13.81
CA SER A 95 3.85 -5.74 -14.36
C SER A 95 3.40 -4.49 -15.13
N LYS A 96 2.12 -4.37 -15.51
CA LYS A 96 1.59 -3.24 -16.30
C LYS A 96 0.51 -2.49 -15.55
N GLY A 97 0.34 -1.20 -15.90
CA GLY A 97 -0.74 -0.34 -15.41
C GLY A 97 -0.27 0.94 -14.72
N SER A 98 0.98 0.98 -14.22
CA SER A 98 1.58 2.23 -13.78
C SER A 98 2.04 3.08 -14.98
N VAL A 99 1.89 4.40 -14.85
CA VAL A 99 2.46 5.40 -15.77
C VAL A 99 3.55 6.25 -15.10
N GLY A 100 3.87 5.99 -13.83
CA GLY A 100 4.93 6.67 -13.07
C GLY A 100 4.70 8.15 -12.74
N ALA A 101 3.62 8.78 -13.24
CA ALA A 101 3.40 10.23 -13.11
C ALA A 101 3.20 10.72 -11.66
N SER A 102 2.50 9.94 -10.83
CA SER A 102 2.23 10.24 -9.41
C SER A 102 2.78 9.16 -8.48
N GLY A 103 3.74 8.38 -8.99
CA GLY A 103 4.25 7.16 -8.37
C GLY A 103 3.56 5.90 -8.89
N ASP A 104 4.09 4.75 -8.47
CA ASP A 104 3.67 3.43 -8.95
C ASP A 104 2.43 2.90 -8.22
N LEU A 105 1.32 3.63 -8.30
CA LEU A 105 0.12 3.37 -7.51
C LEU A 105 -0.44 1.95 -7.71
N ALA A 106 -0.58 1.49 -8.95
CA ALA A 106 -1.14 0.17 -9.24
C ALA A 106 -0.33 -0.99 -8.66
N PRO A 107 0.99 -1.11 -8.93
CA PRO A 107 1.78 -2.21 -8.36
C PRO A 107 1.95 -2.08 -6.84
N LEU A 108 2.05 -0.86 -6.29
CA LEU A 108 2.13 -0.68 -4.83
C LEU A 108 0.81 -1.00 -4.11
N ALA A 109 -0.34 -0.79 -4.77
CA ALA A 109 -1.64 -1.22 -4.26
C ALA A 109 -1.72 -2.75 -4.21
N HIS A 110 -1.33 -3.44 -5.28
CA HIS A 110 -1.23 -4.91 -5.31
C HIS A 110 -0.29 -5.46 -4.23
N MET A 111 0.88 -4.85 -4.03
CA MET A 111 1.79 -5.18 -2.91
C MET A 111 1.10 -5.03 -1.55
N THR A 112 0.29 -3.98 -1.38
CA THR A 112 -0.38 -3.66 -0.11
C THR A 112 -1.55 -4.61 0.19
N LEU A 113 -2.20 -5.19 -0.84
CA LEU A 113 -3.26 -6.18 -0.63
C LEU A 113 -2.80 -7.35 0.25
N ALA A 114 -1.55 -7.81 0.06
CA ALA A 114 -0.98 -8.88 0.89
C ALA A 114 -0.95 -8.53 2.39
N LEU A 115 -0.77 -7.25 2.75
CA LEU A 115 -0.78 -6.80 4.15
C LEU A 115 -2.21 -6.77 4.73
N LEU A 116 -3.22 -6.70 3.87
CA LEU A 116 -4.63 -6.72 4.24
C LEU A 116 -5.23 -8.13 4.25
N GLY A 117 -4.44 -9.16 3.88
CA GLY A 117 -4.95 -10.52 3.66
C GLY A 117 -5.83 -10.63 2.41
N GLU A 118 -5.65 -9.71 1.45
CA GLU A 118 -6.38 -9.64 0.19
C GLU A 118 -5.46 -10.00 -0.98
N GLY A 119 -6.04 -10.43 -2.10
CA GLY A 119 -5.29 -10.83 -3.28
C GLY A 119 -4.47 -12.10 -3.09
N ASP A 120 -3.47 -12.28 -3.95
CA ASP A 120 -2.63 -13.47 -3.96
C ASP A 120 -1.17 -13.14 -3.63
N VAL A 121 -0.52 -14.11 -3.01
CA VAL A 121 0.93 -14.12 -2.75
C VAL A 121 1.54 -15.39 -3.35
N ARG A 122 2.86 -15.44 -3.44
CA ARG A 122 3.63 -16.65 -3.70
C ARG A 122 4.43 -17.03 -2.46
N VAL A 123 4.38 -18.32 -2.14
CA VAL A 123 5.17 -18.95 -1.09
C VAL A 123 5.84 -20.18 -1.71
N ASN A 124 7.18 -20.23 -1.67
CA ASN A 124 7.97 -21.29 -2.33
C ASN A 124 7.60 -21.49 -3.81
N GLY A 125 7.34 -20.40 -4.54
CA GLY A 125 6.97 -20.41 -5.95
C GLY A 125 5.50 -20.77 -6.23
N VAL A 126 4.71 -21.14 -5.22
CA VAL A 126 3.30 -21.50 -5.37
C VAL A 126 2.42 -20.30 -5.06
N ARG A 127 1.51 -19.96 -5.97
CA ARG A 127 0.51 -18.91 -5.77
C ARG A 127 -0.57 -19.38 -4.79
N THR A 128 -0.85 -18.59 -3.77
CA THR A 128 -1.89 -18.84 -2.76
C THR A 128 -2.65 -17.55 -2.46
N PRO A 129 -3.90 -17.62 -1.97
CA PRO A 129 -4.55 -16.46 -1.35
C PRO A 129 -3.72 -15.92 -0.19
N ALA A 130 -3.81 -14.62 0.08
CA ALA A 130 -3.06 -13.94 1.15
C ALA A 130 -3.60 -14.19 2.57
N ARG A 131 -4.78 -14.82 2.72
CA ARG A 131 -5.47 -15.03 4.00
C ARG A 131 -5.06 -16.33 4.70
#